data_AF-H9FK68-F1
#
_entry.id   AF-H9FK68-F1
#
_cell.length_a   1.000
_cell.length_b   1.000
_cell.length_c   1.000
_cell.angle_alpha   90.00
_cell.angle_beta   90.00
_cell.angle_gamma   90.00
#
_symmetry.space_group_name_H-M   'P 1'
#
loop_
_entity.id
_entity.type
_entity.pdbx_description
1 polymer ?
#
loop_
_entity_poly.entity_id
_entity_poly.type
_entity_poly.pdbx_seq_one_letter_code
_entity_poly.pdbx_strand_id
1 'polypeptide(L)'
;NSAGVVLYQARINVRGPASIRPMKNITAIAGRDTYIHCRVIGYPYYSIKWYKNSNLLPFNHRQVAFENNGTLKLSDVQKEVDEGEYTCNVLVQPQLST
;
A
#
# COMPACT_ATOMS: atom_id res chain seq x y z
N ASN A 1 -0.43 -6.84 -29.30
CA ASN A 1 0.18 -7.62 -30.40
C ASN A 1 1.55 -7.00 -30.72
N SER A 2 2.20 -7.40 -31.82
CA SER A 2 3.48 -6.85 -32.27
C SER A 2 3.47 -5.32 -32.50
N ALA A 3 2.29 -4.69 -32.53
CA ALA A 3 2.13 -3.23 -32.63
C ALA A 3 1.90 -2.51 -31.29
N GLY A 4 1.74 -3.23 -30.17
CA GLY A 4 1.56 -2.61 -28.85
C GLY A 4 0.86 -3.49 -27.81
N VAL A 5 0.76 -2.98 -26.58
CA VAL A 5 0.10 -3.63 -25.46
C VAL A 5 -0.96 -2.69 -24.90
N VAL A 6 -2.16 -3.23 -24.65
CA VAL A 6 -3.23 -2.53 -23.94
C VAL A 6 -3.54 -3.33 -22.67
N LEU A 7 -3.61 -2.63 -21.53
CA LEU A 7 -3.90 -3.20 -20.22
C LEU A 7 -5.27 -2.73 -19.74
N TYR A 8 -6.08 -3.64 -19.22
CA TYR A 8 -7.34 -3.34 -18.54
C TYR A 8 -7.31 -3.96 -17.14
N GLN A 9 -7.73 -3.19 -16.14
CA GLN A 9 -7.83 -3.66 -14.76
C GLN A 9 -9.14 -3.19 -14.13
N ALA A 10 -9.79 -4.08 -13.40
CA ALA A 10 -10.98 -3.80 -12.61
C ALA A 10 -10.80 -4.31 -11.18
N ARG A 11 -11.52 -3.70 -10.24
CA ARG A 11 -11.51 -4.10 -8.83
C ARG A 11 -12.75 -4.92 -8.52
N ILE A 12 -12.55 -6.09 -7.90
CA ILE A 12 -13.62 -6.95 -7.38
C ILE A 12 -13.66 -6.81 -5.86
N ASN A 13 -14.81 -6.42 -5.31
CA ASN A 13 -15.02 -6.33 -3.87
C ASN A 13 -15.78 -7.58 -3.38
N VAL A 14 -15.19 -8.30 -2.42
CA VAL A 14 -15.82 -9.45 -1.76
C VAL A 14 -16.22 -9.02 -0.34
N ARG A 15 -17.49 -9.22 0.01
CA ARG A 15 -18.01 -8.86 1.34
C ARG A 15 -17.39 -9.76 2.42
N GLY A 16 -16.95 -9.16 3.51
CA GLY A 16 -16.34 -9.87 4.64
C GLY A 16 -15.40 -8.96 5.45
N PRO A 17 -14.88 -9.45 6.58
CA PRO A 17 -13.96 -8.69 7.41
C PRO A 17 -12.71 -8.32 6.62
N ALA A 18 -12.32 -7.05 6.67
CA ALA A 18 -11.14 -6.59 5.97
C ALA A 18 -9.87 -7.07 6.68
N SER A 19 -8.94 -7.66 5.94
CA SER A 19 -7.64 -8.07 6.46
C SER A 19 -6.55 -7.92 5.41
N ILE A 20 -5.31 -7.94 5.86
CA ILE A 20 -4.13 -7.75 5.00
C ILE A 20 -3.48 -9.11 4.79
N ARG A 21 -3.23 -9.47 3.52
CA ARG A 21 -2.48 -10.68 3.22
C ARG A 21 -1.04 -10.57 3.73
N PRO A 22 -0.41 -11.69 4.13
CA PRO A 22 1.00 -11.70 4.51
C PRO A 22 1.87 -11.03 3.44
N MET A 23 2.68 -10.06 3.86
CA MET A 23 3.62 -9.36 3.00
C MET A 23 5.00 -10.00 3.15
N LYS A 24 5.70 -10.15 2.02
CA LYS A 24 7.10 -10.58 2.01
C LYS A 24 8.01 -9.37 2.10
N ASN A 25 9.24 -9.58 2.57
CA ASN A 25 10.28 -8.56 2.52
C ASN A 25 10.50 -8.11 1.07
N ILE A 26 10.71 -6.81 0.89
CA ILE A 26 10.98 -6.19 -0.40
C ILE A 26 12.39 -5.64 -0.36
N THR A 27 13.17 -5.93 -1.40
CA THR A 27 14.47 -5.32 -1.62
C THR A 27 14.32 -4.20 -2.63
N ALA A 28 14.72 -3.00 -2.24
CA ALA A 28 14.74 -1.83 -3.09
C ALA A 28 16.16 -1.55 -3.59
N ILE A 29 16.27 -0.90 -4.76
CA ILE A 29 17.55 -0.46 -5.32
C ILE A 29 17.68 1.04 -5.01
N ALA A 30 18.81 1.43 -4.44
CA ALA A 30 19.08 2.84 -4.15
C ALA A 30 19.02 3.70 -5.42
N GLY A 31 18.48 4.91 -5.31
CA GLY A 31 18.31 5.85 -6.43
C GLY A 31 17.13 5.53 -7.36
N ARG A 32 16.38 4.45 -7.11
CA ARG A 32 15.21 4.07 -7.93
C ARG A 32 13.91 4.23 -7.17
N ASP A 33 12.84 4.46 -7.92
CA ASP A 33 11.48 4.42 -7.39
C ASP A 33 11.12 2.98 -7.01
N THR A 34 10.51 2.80 -5.84
CA THR A 34 9.99 1.52 -5.35
C THR A 34 8.52 1.64 -5.01
N TYR A 35 7.76 0.59 -5.31
CA TYR A 35 6.33 0.50 -5.05
C TYR A 35 6.06 -0.69 -4.13
N ILE A 36 5.39 -0.42 -3.01
CA ILE A 36 5.04 -1.40 -2.00
C ILE A 36 3.52 -1.53 -2.00
N HIS A 37 2.99 -2.73 -2.22
CA HIS A 37 1.54 -2.97 -2.35
C HIS A 37 0.95 -3.66 -1.13
N CYS A 38 0.06 -2.97 -0.41
CA CYS A 38 -0.73 -3.57 0.67
C CYS A 38 -1.94 -4.30 0.08
N ARG A 39 -1.92 -5.64 0.09
CA ARG A 39 -2.99 -6.47 -0.47
C ARG A 39 -4.10 -6.72 0.55
N VAL A 40 -5.09 -5.83 0.56
CA VAL A 40 -6.30 -5.97 1.39
C VAL A 40 -7.28 -6.95 0.76
N ILE A 41 -7.84 -7.83 1.57
CA ILE A 41 -9.00 -8.69 1.26
C ILE A 41 -10.17 -8.31 2.17
N GLY A 42 -11.41 -8.57 1.73
CA GLY A 42 -12.62 -8.19 2.47
C GLY A 42 -13.07 -6.74 2.22
N TYR A 43 -14.37 -6.49 2.40
CA TYR A 43 -15.06 -5.23 2.13
C TYR A 43 -16.36 -5.17 2.96
N PRO A 44 -16.80 -4.01 3.49
CA PRO A 44 -16.23 -2.67 3.31
C PRO A 44 -15.06 -2.33 4.23
N TYR A 45 -14.18 -1.47 3.73
CA TYR A 45 -13.19 -0.72 4.50
C TYR A 45 -13.15 0.71 3.98
N TYR A 46 -12.71 1.66 4.81
CA TYR A 46 -12.76 3.08 4.49
C TYR A 46 -11.45 3.61 3.90
N SER A 47 -10.30 3.22 4.46
CA SER A 47 -9.00 3.73 4.03
C SER A 47 -7.87 2.75 4.36
N ILE A 48 -6.75 2.88 3.65
CA ILE A 48 -5.51 2.17 3.92
C ILE A 48 -4.46 3.22 4.27
N LYS A 49 -3.84 3.07 5.44
CA LYS A 49 -2.79 3.97 5.94
C LYS A 49 -1.46 3.26 6.02
N TRP A 50 -0.39 3.97 5.72
CA TRP A 50 0.98 3.46 5.78
C TRP A 50 1.75 4.11 6.91
N TYR A 51 2.59 3.32 7.56
CA TYR A 51 3.43 3.75 8.67
C TYR A 51 4.86 3.26 8.46
N LYS A 52 5.83 4.07 8.87
CA LYS A 52 7.23 3.66 9.02
C LYS A 52 7.65 3.89 10.46
N ASN A 53 8.07 2.85 11.17
CA ASN A 53 8.46 2.94 12.58
C ASN A 53 7.40 3.71 13.42
N SER A 54 6.12 3.36 13.26
CA SER A 54 4.96 4.01 13.89
C SER A 54 4.61 5.44 13.41
N ASN A 55 5.40 6.07 12.56
CA ASN A 55 5.08 7.38 11.99
C ASN A 55 4.21 7.24 10.74
N LEU A 56 3.13 8.01 10.67
CA LEU A 56 2.23 8.03 9.52
C LEU A 56 2.94 8.59 8.27
N LEU A 57 2.82 7.88 7.15
CA LEU A 57 3.31 8.32 5.84
C LEU A 57 2.18 8.97 5.02
N PRO A 58 2.51 9.90 4.11
CA PRO A 58 3.84 10.45 3.83
C PRO A 58 4.26 11.55 4.81
N PHE A 59 5.56 11.64 5.13
CA PHE A 59 6.15 12.76 5.89
C PHE A 59 7.12 13.61 5.06
N ASN A 60 7.45 13.21 3.84
CA ASN A 60 8.26 13.99 2.90
C ASN A 60 7.77 13.81 1.45
N HIS A 61 8.32 14.61 0.53
CA HIS A 61 7.92 14.63 -0.89
C HIS A 61 8.33 13.39 -1.69
N ARG A 62 9.25 12.55 -1.19
CA ARG A 62 9.65 11.30 -1.85
C ARG A 62 8.59 10.20 -1.69
N GLN A 63 7.68 10.37 -0.73
CA GLN A 63 6.69 9.37 -0.33
C GLN A 63 5.30 9.74 -0.86
N VAL A 64 4.60 8.76 -1.43
CA VAL A 64 3.19 8.91 -1.83
C VAL A 64 2.41 7.67 -1.42
N ALA A 65 1.39 7.85 -0.58
CA ALA A 65 0.50 6.77 -0.14
C ALA A 65 -0.84 6.83 -0.89
N PHE A 66 -1.11 5.81 -1.71
CA PHE A 66 -2.34 5.67 -2.47
C PHE A 66 -3.39 4.90 -1.65
N GLU A 67 -4.24 5.60 -0.91
CA GLU A 67 -5.20 4.99 0.02
C GLU A 67 -6.20 4.04 -0.66
N ASN A 68 -6.57 4.32 -1.92
CA ASN A 68 -7.59 3.57 -2.65
C ASN A 68 -7.15 2.17 -3.09
N ASN A 69 -5.84 1.96 -3.31
CA ASN A 69 -5.29 0.67 -3.75
C ASN A 69 -4.22 0.12 -2.79
N GLY A 70 -3.92 0.83 -1.70
CA GLY A 70 -2.97 0.42 -0.67
C GLY A 70 -1.51 0.49 -1.10
N THR A 71 -1.17 1.19 -2.19
CA THR A 71 0.21 1.28 -2.67
C THR A 71 0.96 2.42 -1.99
N LEU A 72 2.17 2.16 -1.52
CA LEU A 72 3.13 3.19 -1.12
C LEU A 72 4.19 3.29 -2.21
N LYS A 73 4.38 4.49 -2.76
CA LYS A 73 5.51 4.82 -3.62
C LYS A 73 6.58 5.53 -2.80
N LEU A 74 7.82 5.04 -2.90
CA LEU A 74 9.02 5.71 -2.43
C LEU A 74 9.85 6.09 -3.66
N SER A 75 10.15 7.38 -3.82
CA SER A 75 10.94 7.90 -4.93
C SER A 75 12.38 8.12 -4.48
N ASP A 76 13.35 7.92 -5.37
CA ASP A 76 14.79 8.06 -5.05
C ASP A 76 15.14 7.37 -3.71
N VAL A 77 15.03 6.04 -3.67
CA VAL A 77 15.23 5.28 -2.42
C VAL A 77 16.65 5.46 -1.89
N GLN A 78 16.76 5.74 -0.59
CA GLN A 78 18.02 5.95 0.13
C GLN A 78 18.12 4.98 1.30
N LYS A 79 19.20 4.20 1.36
CA LYS A 79 19.31 3.09 2.31
C LYS A 79 19.20 3.56 3.76
N GLU A 80 19.93 4.61 4.12
CA GLU A 80 20.08 5.10 5.48
C GLU A 80 18.75 5.58 6.08
N VAL A 81 17.86 6.14 5.24
CA VAL A 81 16.62 6.78 5.67
C VAL A 81 15.37 5.99 5.31
N ASP A 82 15.40 5.09 4.34
CA ASP A 82 14.23 4.34 3.87
C ASP A 82 14.25 2.87 4.29
N GLU A 83 15.40 2.31 4.66
CA GLU A 83 15.46 0.97 5.25
C GLU A 83 14.67 0.93 6.58
N GLY A 84 14.00 -0.19 6.83
CA GLY A 84 13.26 -0.43 8.06
C GLY A 84 11.90 -1.09 7.85
N GLU A 85 11.12 -1.11 8.92
CA GLU A 85 9.80 -1.73 8.95
C GLU A 85 8.71 -0.76 8.47
N TYR A 86 7.88 -1.25 7.55
CA TYR A 86 6.71 -0.54 7.07
C TYR A 86 5.46 -1.36 7.40
N THR A 87 4.48 -0.69 7.97
CA THR A 87 3.19 -1.29 8.35
C THR A 87 2.09 -0.63 7.53
N CYS A 88 1.26 -1.43 6.87
CA CYS A 88 0.00 -0.94 6.35
C CYS A 88 -1.14 -1.34 7.28
N ASN A 89 -2.04 -0.39 7.54
CA ASN A 89 -3.24 -0.60 8.35
C ASN A 89 -4.47 -0.39 7.48
N VAL A 90 -5.41 -1.31 7.56
CA VAL A 90 -6.74 -1.18 6.95
C VAL A 90 -7.71 -0.65 8.00
N LEU A 91 -8.35 0.48 7.71
CA LEU A 91 -9.35 1.09 8.59
C LEU A 91 -10.73 0.56 8.21
N VAL A 92 -11.30 -0.25 9.10
CA VAL A 92 -12.70 -0.69 9.01
C VAL A 92 -13.58 0.27 9.78
N GLN A 93 -14.76 0.58 9.25
CA GLN A 93 -15.75 1.35 10.00
C GLN A 93 -16.26 0.45 11.14
N PRO A 94 -16.32 0.93 12.40
CA PRO A 94 -16.92 0.17 13.47
C PRO A 94 -18.35 -0.16 13.05
N GLN A 95 -18.70 -1.44 13.02
CA GLN A 95 -20.10 -1.81 12.94
C GLN A 95 -20.75 -1.28 14.22
N LEU A 96 -21.62 -0.26 14.11
CA LEU A 96 -22.55 0.07 15.18
C LEU A 96 -23.39 -1.20 15.38
N SER A 97 -23.09 -1.94 16.45
CA SER A 97 -23.96 -3.01 16.92
C SER A 97 -25.28 -2.38 17.33
N THR A 98 -26.31 -2.54 16.51
CA THR A 98 -27.72 -2.42 16.94
C THR A 98 -28.10 -3.62 17.79
#